data_AF-A0A0H3JR42-F1
#
_entry.id   AF-A0A0H3JR42-F1
#
_cell.length_a   1.000
_cell.length_b   1.000
_cell.length_c   1.000
_cell.angle_alpha   90.00
_cell.angle_beta   90.00
_cell.angle_gamma   90.00
#
_symmetry.space_group_name_H-M   'P 1'
#
loop_
_entity.id
_entity.type
_entity.pdbx_description
1 polymer ?
#
loop_
_entity_poly.entity_id
_entity_poly.type
_entity_poly.pdbx_seq_one_letter_code
_entity_poly.pdbx_strand_id
1 'polypeptide(L)'
;MSKGLKLSEILVTVLISVVFAVIYNLWWFVYNGVQATGLHLEQLTNGVWFMAAIVCYLIIPKPGIALLAEFAAGAGETIIMGRFDIPTIVYAFIQGLACELVFAIFKYQSRSVMVAMLAGFCTAIAAFPIDYFYGYLNEVAGWNLTLFIVFRLISGAVVAGVLSYLLVKALDKTGVTKLFRPAAKEDYDNL
;
A
#
# COMPACT_ATOMS: atom_id res chain seq x y z
N MET A 1 -17.34 -1.16 -21.64
CA MET A 1 -16.63 -0.15 -20.81
C MET A 1 -15.22 0.01 -21.35
N SER A 2 -14.75 1.23 -21.61
CA SER A 2 -13.37 1.48 -22.05
C SER A 2 -12.38 0.76 -21.14
N LYS A 3 -11.51 -0.08 -21.71
CA LYS A 3 -10.47 -0.83 -20.99
C LYS A 3 -9.30 0.05 -20.53
N GLY A 4 -9.29 1.34 -20.90
CA GLY A 4 -8.22 2.28 -20.55
C GLY A 4 -8.49 3.05 -19.26
N LEU A 5 -7.39 3.43 -18.59
CA LEU A 5 -7.40 4.41 -17.50
C LEU A 5 -7.83 5.78 -18.04
N LYS A 6 -8.74 6.45 -17.33
CA LYS A 6 -9.10 7.83 -17.63
C LYS A 6 -8.09 8.79 -17.00
N LEU A 7 -7.91 9.96 -17.60
CA LEU A 7 -7.05 11.01 -17.03
C LEU A 7 -7.46 11.38 -15.61
N SER A 8 -8.76 11.48 -15.32
CA SER A 8 -9.26 11.79 -13.97
C SER A 8 -8.87 10.73 -12.94
N GLU A 9 -8.85 9.45 -13.32
CA GLU A 9 -8.46 8.35 -12.42
C GLU A 9 -6.97 8.40 -12.11
N ILE A 10 -6.15 8.69 -13.12
CA ILE A 10 -4.71 8.89 -12.96
C ILE A 10 -4.44 10.09 -12.03
N LEU A 11 -5.08 11.22 -12.27
CA LEU A 11 -4.88 12.43 -11.46
C LEU A 11 -5.29 12.20 -10.00
N VAL A 12 -6.44 11.57 -9.75
CA VAL A 12 -6.89 11.26 -8.39
C VAL A 12 -5.95 10.27 -7.71
N THR A 13 -5.46 9.26 -8.43
CA THR A 13 -4.46 8.32 -7.90
C THR A 13 -3.20 9.06 -7.47
N VAL A 14 -2.68 9.95 -8.32
CA VAL A 14 -1.49 10.75 -8.00
C VAL A 14 -1.75 11.68 -6.81
N LEU A 15 -2.90 12.35 -6.74
CA LEU A 15 -3.26 13.21 -5.61
C LEU A 15 -3.29 12.45 -4.28
N ILE A 16 -3.94 11.28 -4.25
CA ILE A 16 -3.94 10.41 -3.07
C ILE A 16 -2.51 9.98 -2.72
N SER A 17 -1.71 9.64 -3.73
CA SER A 17 -0.31 9.22 -3.54
C SER A 17 0.55 10.33 -2.92
N VAL A 18 0.33 11.60 -3.28
CA VAL A 18 1.02 12.74 -2.65
C VAL A 18 0.65 12.86 -1.17
N VAL A 19 -0.62 12.64 -0.80
CA VAL A 19 -1.04 12.61 0.61
C VAL A 19 -0.32 11.47 1.35
N PHE A 20 -0.27 10.28 0.74
CA PHE A 20 0.47 9.15 1.33
C PHE A 20 1.98 9.39 1.39
N ALA A 21 2.58 10.08 0.44
CA ALA A 21 4.00 10.45 0.48
C ALA A 21 4.34 11.31 1.72
N VAL A 22 3.44 12.23 2.09
CA VAL A 22 3.57 13.00 3.33
C VAL A 22 3.40 12.08 4.54
N ILE A 23 2.41 11.18 4.52
CA ILE A 23 2.22 10.19 5.58
C ILE A 23 3.46 9.32 5.76
N TYR A 24 4.07 8.79 4.69
CA TYR A 24 5.25 7.93 4.73
C TYR A 24 6.44 8.66 5.37
N ASN A 25 6.65 9.92 4.97
CA ASN A 25 7.67 10.77 5.59
C ASN A 25 7.46 10.96 7.08
N LEU A 26 6.25 11.31 7.50
CA LEU A 26 5.92 11.48 8.92
C LEU A 26 5.99 10.16 9.68
N TRP A 27 5.72 9.04 9.02
CA TRP A 27 5.72 7.71 9.62
C TRP A 27 7.11 7.26 10.06
N TRP A 28 8.18 7.78 9.44
CA TRP A 28 9.55 7.53 9.89
C TRP A 28 9.78 7.94 11.35
N PHE A 29 9.12 8.98 11.85
CA PHE A 29 9.20 9.36 13.27
C PHE A 29 8.63 8.27 14.19
N VAL A 30 7.47 7.72 13.82
CA VAL A 30 6.82 6.63 14.57
C VAL A 30 7.67 5.37 14.49
N TYR A 31 8.12 5.01 13.28
CA TYR A 31 8.93 3.82 13.05
C TYR A 31 10.24 3.85 13.85
N ASN A 32 11.00 4.95 13.79
CA ASN A 32 12.24 5.09 14.53
C ASN A 32 12.01 5.11 16.05
N GLY A 33 10.90 5.71 16.51
CA GLY A 33 10.51 5.69 17.93
C GLY A 33 10.20 4.29 18.44
N VAL A 34 9.51 3.47 17.64
CA VAL A 34 9.22 2.07 18.00
C VAL A 34 10.46 1.19 17.87
N GLN A 35 11.34 1.46 16.90
CA GLN A 35 12.58 0.71 16.69
C GLN A 35 13.48 0.73 17.94
N ALA A 36 13.45 1.83 18.72
CA ALA A 36 14.21 1.96 19.97
C ALA A 36 13.86 0.91 21.04
N THR A 37 12.74 0.18 20.89
CA THR A 37 12.33 -0.90 21.81
C THR A 37 13.13 -2.19 21.62
N GLY A 38 13.86 -2.35 20.50
CA GLY A 38 14.80 -3.47 20.27
C GLY A 38 14.17 -4.84 19.98
N LEU A 39 12.84 -4.94 19.89
CA LEU A 39 12.10 -6.20 19.65
C LEU A 39 11.51 -6.32 18.23
N HIS A 40 12.00 -5.53 17.28
CA HIS A 40 11.43 -5.42 15.92
C HIS A 40 9.95 -5.01 15.85
N LEU A 41 9.42 -4.37 16.90
CA LEU A 41 8.03 -3.91 16.94
C LEU A 41 7.73 -2.88 15.84
N GLU A 42 8.74 -2.19 15.32
CA GLU A 42 8.58 -1.26 14.21
C GLU A 42 8.06 -1.95 12.94
N GLN A 43 8.34 -3.26 12.79
CA GLN A 43 7.84 -4.06 11.67
C GLN A 43 6.32 -4.24 11.73
N LEU A 44 5.69 -4.17 12.91
CA LEU A 44 4.22 -4.17 13.03
C LEU A 44 3.57 -2.91 12.45
N THR A 45 4.35 -1.85 12.24
CA THR A 45 3.89 -0.59 11.65
C THR A 45 4.28 -0.44 10.18
N ASN A 46 5.02 -1.39 9.63
CA ASN A 46 5.61 -1.30 8.29
C ASN A 46 4.58 -1.32 7.15
N GLY A 47 3.39 -1.87 7.41
CA GLY A 47 2.30 -1.92 6.44
C GLY A 47 1.84 -0.56 5.93
N VAL A 48 2.17 0.54 6.63
CA VAL A 48 1.84 1.89 6.17
C VAL A 48 2.48 2.22 4.81
N TRP A 49 3.71 1.79 4.57
CA TRP A 49 4.47 2.11 3.34
C TRP A 49 3.93 1.51 2.05
N PHE A 50 2.91 0.67 2.10
CA PHE A 50 2.24 0.15 0.91
C PHE A 50 0.72 0.23 1.00
N MET A 51 0.22 1.12 1.86
CA MET A 51 -1.21 1.43 1.96
C MET A 51 -1.71 2.20 0.73
N ALA A 52 -0.87 3.04 0.11
CA ALA A 52 -1.27 3.87 -1.04
C ALA A 52 -1.81 3.00 -2.19
N ALA A 53 -1.09 1.93 -2.54
CA ALA A 53 -1.51 0.94 -3.52
C ALA A 53 -2.91 0.38 -3.25
N ILE A 54 -3.14 -0.09 -2.02
CA ILE A 54 -4.37 -0.78 -1.63
C ILE A 54 -5.54 0.21 -1.57
N VAL A 55 -5.34 1.39 -0.98
CA VAL A 55 -6.37 2.44 -0.89
C VAL A 55 -6.79 2.88 -2.29
N CYS A 56 -5.84 3.20 -3.17
CA CYS A 56 -6.14 3.63 -4.53
C CYS A 56 -6.88 2.56 -5.32
N TYR A 57 -6.47 1.29 -5.24
CA TYR A 57 -7.19 0.18 -5.90
C TYR A 57 -8.62 0.01 -5.34
N LEU A 58 -8.79 0.07 -4.02
CA LEU A 58 -10.10 -0.07 -3.38
C LEU A 58 -11.05 1.08 -3.74
N ILE A 59 -10.54 2.22 -4.17
CA ILE A 59 -11.33 3.32 -4.75
C ILE A 59 -11.57 3.06 -6.24
N ILE A 60 -10.50 2.79 -7.01
CA ILE A 60 -10.48 2.61 -8.46
C ILE A 60 -9.93 1.21 -8.81
N PRO A 61 -10.80 0.18 -8.95
CA PRO A 61 -10.40 -1.21 -9.15
C PRO A 61 -10.10 -1.44 -10.64
N LYS A 62 -9.01 -0.84 -11.11
CA LYS A 62 -8.56 -0.93 -12.49
C LYS A 62 -7.10 -1.34 -12.55
N PRO A 63 -6.69 -2.01 -13.64
CA PRO A 63 -5.29 -2.37 -13.85
C PRO A 63 -4.40 -1.12 -13.88
N GLY A 64 -3.27 -1.22 -13.19
CA GLY A 64 -2.21 -0.23 -13.09
C GLY A 64 -2.39 0.79 -11.96
N ILE A 65 -3.54 0.81 -11.26
CA ILE A 65 -3.80 1.81 -10.21
C ILE A 65 -2.93 1.56 -8.98
N ALA A 66 -2.76 0.31 -8.55
CA ALA A 66 -2.01 0.00 -7.35
C ALA A 66 -0.52 0.30 -7.56
N LEU A 67 0.02 -0.12 -8.72
CA LEU A 67 1.40 0.17 -9.09
C LEU A 67 1.66 1.67 -9.24
N LEU A 68 0.77 2.39 -9.94
CA LEU A 68 0.90 3.84 -10.11
C LEU A 68 0.88 4.57 -8.76
N ALA A 69 -0.03 4.17 -7.87
CA ALA A 69 -0.16 4.80 -6.57
C ALA A 69 1.10 4.66 -5.72
N GLU A 70 1.62 3.43 -5.62
CA GLU A 70 2.80 3.18 -4.79
C GLU A 70 4.04 3.85 -5.35
N PHE A 71 4.24 3.74 -6.66
CA PHE A 71 5.38 4.38 -7.32
C PHE A 71 5.34 5.90 -7.18
N ALA A 72 4.17 6.52 -7.33
CA ALA A 72 4.00 7.96 -7.12
C ALA A 72 4.18 8.36 -5.65
N ALA A 73 3.74 7.53 -4.70
CA ALA A 73 3.93 7.78 -3.27
C ALA A 73 5.41 7.70 -2.87
N GLY A 74 6.13 6.67 -3.33
CA GLY A 74 7.58 6.55 -3.11
C GLY A 74 8.37 7.67 -3.79
N ALA A 75 8.01 8.05 -5.02
CA ALA A 75 8.61 9.22 -5.66
C ALA A 75 8.36 10.50 -4.86
N GLY A 76 7.12 10.73 -4.41
CA GLY A 76 6.77 11.84 -3.53
C GLY A 76 7.56 11.82 -2.22
N GLU A 77 7.81 10.64 -1.66
CA GLU A 77 8.58 10.47 -0.43
C GLU A 77 10.00 11.02 -0.60
N THR A 78 10.69 10.61 -1.67
CA THR A 78 12.05 11.09 -1.99
C THR A 78 12.12 12.61 -2.24
N ILE A 79 11.09 13.17 -2.88
CA ILE A 79 10.99 14.62 -3.14
C ILE A 79 10.85 15.40 -1.83
N ILE A 80 9.97 14.94 -0.93
CA ILE A 80 9.74 15.59 0.37
C ILE A 80 10.98 15.50 1.26
N MET A 81 11.68 14.36 1.25
CA MET A 81 12.95 14.22 1.99
C MET A 81 14.08 15.10 1.42
N GLY A 82 13.92 15.65 0.22
CA GLY A 82 14.95 16.43 -0.45
C GLY A 82 16.17 15.60 -0.87
N ARG A 83 16.07 14.26 -0.88
CA ARG A 83 17.13 13.35 -1.29
C ARG A 83 16.56 12.25 -2.17
N PHE A 84 17.19 12.05 -3.33
CA PHE A 84 16.82 10.97 -4.23
C PHE A 84 17.42 9.66 -3.73
N ASP A 85 16.57 8.78 -3.19
CA ASP A 85 16.97 7.48 -2.65
C ASP A 85 16.55 6.36 -3.61
N ILE A 86 17.52 5.80 -4.33
CA ILE A 86 17.30 4.70 -5.28
C ILE A 86 16.62 3.49 -4.61
N PRO A 87 17.06 3.04 -3.41
CA PRO A 87 16.37 1.97 -2.69
C PRO A 87 14.87 2.23 -2.51
N THR A 88 14.48 3.41 -2.03
CA THR A 88 13.05 3.77 -1.83
C THR A 88 12.23 3.61 -3.10
N ILE A 89 12.75 4.06 -4.25
CA ILE A 89 12.06 3.91 -5.54
C ILE A 89 11.93 2.44 -5.96
N VAL A 90 12.97 1.63 -5.72
CA VAL A 90 12.95 0.19 -6.01
C VAL A 90 11.92 -0.52 -5.12
N TYR A 91 11.87 -0.19 -3.82
CA TYR A 91 10.84 -0.71 -2.92
C TYR A 91 9.44 -0.34 -3.39
N ALA A 92 9.18 0.94 -3.67
CA ALA A 92 7.88 1.41 -4.13
C ALA A 92 7.41 0.71 -5.41
N PHE A 93 8.33 0.50 -6.37
CA PHE A 93 8.01 -0.20 -7.61
C PHE A 93 7.65 -1.67 -7.37
N ILE A 94 8.48 -2.41 -6.63
CA ILE A 94 8.23 -3.84 -6.37
C ILE A 94 7.01 -4.05 -5.49
N GLN A 95 6.82 -3.22 -4.47
CA GLN A 95 5.65 -3.30 -3.59
C GLN A 95 4.35 -2.97 -4.34
N GLY A 96 4.37 -1.92 -5.15
CA GLY A 96 3.25 -1.59 -6.03
C GLY A 96 2.93 -2.71 -7.01
N LEU A 97 3.96 -3.33 -7.59
CA LEU A 97 3.81 -4.46 -8.52
C LEU A 97 3.23 -5.69 -7.82
N ALA A 98 3.70 -6.01 -6.60
CA ALA A 98 3.18 -7.12 -5.82
C ALA A 98 1.69 -6.95 -5.49
N CYS A 99 1.28 -5.74 -5.05
CA CYS A 99 -0.12 -5.39 -4.85
C CYS A 99 -0.93 -5.56 -6.14
N GLU A 100 -0.44 -5.01 -7.25
CA GLU A 100 -1.10 -5.07 -8.56
C GLU A 100 -1.29 -6.52 -9.02
N LEU A 101 -0.29 -7.39 -8.85
CA LEU A 101 -0.37 -8.81 -9.20
C LEU A 101 -1.44 -9.55 -8.39
N VAL A 102 -1.58 -9.25 -7.09
CA VAL A 102 -2.66 -9.84 -6.29
C VAL A 102 -4.02 -9.40 -6.84
N PHE A 103 -4.22 -8.11 -7.13
CA PHE A 103 -5.48 -7.64 -7.69
C PHE A 103 -5.74 -8.19 -9.10
N ALA A 104 -4.69 -8.41 -9.90
CA ALA A 104 -4.77 -9.05 -11.21
C ALA A 104 -5.26 -10.50 -11.14
N ILE A 105 -4.85 -11.27 -10.13
CA ILE A 105 -5.34 -12.64 -9.88
C ILE A 105 -6.86 -12.63 -9.66
N PHE A 106 -7.37 -11.63 -8.95
CA PHE A 106 -8.82 -11.42 -8.75
C PHE A 106 -9.49 -10.64 -9.90
N LYS A 107 -8.80 -10.49 -11.04
CA LYS A 107 -9.27 -9.80 -12.25
C LYS A 107 -9.80 -8.38 -12.00
N TYR A 108 -9.33 -7.72 -10.94
CA TYR A 108 -9.81 -6.41 -10.50
C TYR A 108 -11.31 -6.36 -10.17
N GLN A 109 -11.91 -7.50 -9.83
CA GLN A 109 -13.36 -7.59 -9.57
C GLN A 109 -13.72 -7.58 -8.08
N SER A 110 -12.76 -7.84 -7.20
CA SER A 110 -13.00 -7.91 -5.75
C SER A 110 -12.42 -6.71 -5.01
N ARG A 111 -13.25 -6.12 -4.14
CA ARG A 111 -12.88 -5.10 -3.16
C ARG A 111 -13.06 -5.58 -1.72
N SER A 112 -13.09 -6.89 -1.49
CA SER A 112 -13.29 -7.43 -0.16
C SER A 112 -12.08 -7.16 0.74
N VAL A 113 -12.33 -7.08 2.06
CA VAL A 113 -11.25 -6.93 3.05
C VAL A 113 -10.23 -8.06 2.94
N MET A 114 -10.68 -9.28 2.61
CA MET A 114 -9.79 -10.44 2.45
C MET A 114 -8.81 -10.27 1.29
N VAL A 115 -9.24 -9.68 0.16
CA VAL A 115 -8.33 -9.41 -0.98
C VAL A 115 -7.37 -8.27 -0.63
N ALA A 116 -7.80 -7.27 0.12
CA ALA A 116 -6.91 -6.21 0.62
C ALA A 116 -5.84 -6.77 1.58
N MET A 117 -6.23 -7.66 2.51
CA MET A 117 -5.31 -8.36 3.40
C MET A 117 -4.30 -9.21 2.63
N LEU A 118 -4.75 -9.97 1.63
CA LEU A 118 -3.87 -10.78 0.78
C LEU A 118 -2.90 -9.90 -0.01
N ALA A 119 -3.35 -8.76 -0.53
CA ALA A 119 -2.48 -7.82 -1.25
C ALA A 119 -1.37 -7.32 -0.32
N GLY A 120 -1.71 -6.82 0.87
CA GLY A 120 -0.73 -6.36 1.85
C GLY A 120 0.22 -7.47 2.33
N PHE A 121 -0.28 -8.67 2.55
CA PHE A 121 0.53 -9.82 2.94
C PHE A 121 1.55 -10.23 1.86
N CYS A 122 1.11 -10.35 0.60
CA CYS A 122 2.00 -10.68 -0.51
C CYS A 122 3.02 -9.57 -0.78
N THR A 123 2.64 -8.31 -0.61
CA THR A 123 3.54 -7.16 -0.75
C THR A 123 4.62 -7.15 0.33
N ALA A 124 4.26 -7.51 1.58
CA ALA A 124 5.24 -7.71 2.64
C ALA A 124 6.25 -8.83 2.30
N ILE A 125 5.79 -9.94 1.68
CA ILE A 125 6.68 -11.01 1.21
C ILE A 125 7.61 -10.50 0.10
N ALA A 126 7.09 -9.75 -0.86
CA ALA A 126 7.84 -9.24 -1.99
C ALA A 126 8.95 -8.24 -1.60
N ALA A 127 8.87 -7.65 -0.39
CA ALA A 127 9.90 -6.78 0.14
C ALA A 127 11.15 -7.55 0.64
N PHE A 128 11.02 -8.80 1.13
CA PHE A 128 12.14 -9.55 1.72
C PHE A 128 13.33 -9.80 0.79
N PRO A 129 13.15 -10.14 -0.51
CA PRO A 129 14.29 -10.26 -1.42
C PRO A 129 15.09 -8.95 -1.55
N ILE A 130 14.42 -7.80 -1.44
CA ILE A 130 15.04 -6.48 -1.48
C ILE A 130 15.78 -6.23 -0.16
N ASP A 131 15.17 -6.56 0.98
CA ASP A 131 15.82 -6.48 2.29
C ASP A 131 17.12 -7.31 2.33
N TYR A 132 17.09 -8.52 1.76
CA TYR A 132 18.26 -9.39 1.64
C TYR A 132 19.36 -8.77 0.77
N PHE A 133 18.99 -8.23 -0.39
CA PHE A 133 19.95 -7.64 -1.33
C PHE A 133 20.65 -6.40 -0.77
N TYR A 134 19.92 -5.56 -0.03
CA TYR A 134 20.49 -4.39 0.65
C TYR A 134 21.16 -4.72 2.00
N GLY A 135 21.27 -6.00 2.35
CA GLY A 135 22.03 -6.46 3.51
C GLY A 135 21.31 -6.33 4.86
N TYR A 136 20.03 -5.93 4.89
CA TYR A 136 19.25 -5.79 6.11
C TYR A 136 19.03 -7.12 6.85
N LEU A 137 19.21 -8.26 6.16
CA LEU A 137 18.98 -9.60 6.71
C LEU A 137 20.25 -10.41 7.00
N ASN A 138 21.44 -9.92 6.62
CA ASN A 138 22.68 -10.74 6.61
C ASN A 138 23.37 -10.87 7.98
N GLU A 139 23.03 -10.04 8.97
CA GLU A 139 23.70 -10.02 10.28
C GLU A 139 22.79 -10.43 11.46
N VAL A 140 21.59 -10.91 11.16
CA VAL A 140 20.53 -11.11 12.17
C VAL A 140 20.44 -12.58 12.61
N ALA A 141 20.52 -12.84 13.91
CA ALA A 141 20.31 -14.17 14.48
C ALA A 141 18.94 -14.76 14.05
N GLY A 142 18.88 -16.06 13.74
CA GLY A 142 17.68 -16.67 13.12
C GLY A 142 16.36 -16.49 13.89
N TRP A 143 16.42 -16.42 15.23
CA TRP A 143 15.22 -16.14 16.05
C TRP A 143 14.70 -14.71 15.85
N ASN A 144 15.61 -13.75 15.68
CA ASN A 144 15.31 -12.33 15.51
C ASN A 144 14.81 -12.04 14.08
N LEU A 145 15.36 -12.75 13.09
CA LEU A 145 14.86 -12.74 11.71
C LEU A 145 13.42 -13.27 11.62
N THR A 146 13.09 -14.30 12.39
CA THR A 146 11.73 -14.87 12.41
C THR A 146 10.70 -13.84 12.93
N LEU A 147 11.03 -13.11 14.01
CA LEU A 147 10.17 -12.05 14.55
C LEU A 147 9.97 -10.93 13.52
N PHE A 148 11.05 -10.48 12.88
CA PHE A 148 11.01 -9.48 11.83
C PHE A 148 10.03 -9.86 10.71
N ILE A 149 10.15 -11.09 10.20
CA ILE A 149 9.29 -11.60 9.12
C ILE A 149 7.83 -11.66 9.58
N VAL A 150 7.56 -12.29 10.71
CA VAL A 150 6.18 -12.49 11.20
C VAL A 150 5.50 -11.15 11.47
N PHE A 151 6.19 -10.20 12.10
CA PHE A 151 5.63 -8.89 12.39
C PHE A 151 5.35 -8.08 11.13
N ARG A 152 6.25 -8.12 10.13
CA ARG A 152 6.02 -7.44 8.85
C ARG A 152 4.85 -8.06 8.09
N LEU A 153 4.71 -9.39 8.08
CA LEU A 153 3.58 -10.07 7.46
C LEU A 153 2.24 -9.71 8.11
N ILE A 154 2.19 -9.70 9.45
CA ILE A 154 1.01 -9.27 10.21
C ILE A 154 0.69 -7.81 9.89
N SER A 155 1.70 -6.94 9.84
CA SER A 155 1.52 -5.54 9.49
C SER A 155 0.97 -5.37 8.08
N GLY A 156 1.49 -6.10 7.09
CA GLY A 156 0.98 -6.06 5.74
C GLY A 156 -0.49 -6.45 5.66
N ALA A 157 -0.88 -7.57 6.29
CA ALA A 157 -2.27 -8.00 6.29
C ALA A 157 -3.19 -7.02 7.03
N VAL A 158 -2.80 -6.58 8.23
CA VAL A 158 -3.67 -5.80 9.13
C VAL A 158 -3.61 -4.31 8.81
N VAL A 159 -2.42 -3.72 8.82
CA VAL A 159 -2.23 -2.28 8.58
C VAL A 159 -2.41 -1.96 7.11
N ALA A 160 -1.72 -2.65 6.20
CA ALA A 160 -1.90 -2.33 4.78
C ALA A 160 -3.26 -2.79 4.25
N GLY A 161 -3.74 -3.97 4.66
CA GLY A 161 -5.02 -4.52 4.20
C GLY A 161 -6.24 -3.98 4.93
N VAL A 162 -6.41 -4.34 6.21
CA VAL A 162 -7.63 -4.04 6.97
C VAL A 162 -7.80 -2.54 7.20
N LEU A 163 -6.77 -1.82 7.63
CA LEU A 163 -6.89 -0.38 7.89
C LEU A 163 -7.18 0.41 6.60
N SER A 164 -6.55 0.07 5.48
CA SER A 164 -6.89 0.67 4.17
C SER A 164 -8.33 0.41 3.78
N TYR A 165 -8.84 -0.80 4.00
CA TYR A 165 -10.24 -1.12 3.74
C TYR A 165 -11.19 -0.30 4.61
N LEU A 166 -10.90 -0.16 5.90
CA LEU A 166 -11.71 0.66 6.81
C LEU A 166 -11.65 2.14 6.46
N LEU A 167 -10.47 2.64 6.06
CA LEU A 167 -10.27 4.02 5.60
C LEU A 167 -11.13 4.29 4.37
N VAL A 168 -11.08 3.42 3.36
CA VAL A 168 -11.91 3.57 2.15
C VAL A 168 -13.39 3.48 2.49
N LYS A 169 -13.79 2.58 3.39
CA LYS A 169 -15.18 2.49 3.86
C LYS A 169 -15.65 3.76 4.58
N ALA A 170 -14.77 4.45 5.29
CA ALA A 170 -15.07 5.74 5.90
C ALA A 170 -15.19 6.84 4.83
N LEU A 171 -14.30 6.86 3.84
CA LEU A 171 -14.40 7.77 2.68
C LEU A 171 -15.68 7.54 1.87
N ASP A 172 -16.14 6.29 1.76
CA ASP A 172 -17.40 5.99 1.06
C ASP A 172 -18.61 6.66 1.72
N LYS A 173 -18.60 6.78 3.05
CA LYS A 173 -19.67 7.46 3.79
C LYS A 173 -19.73 8.95 3.52
N THR A 174 -18.64 9.58 3.07
CA THR A 174 -18.63 10.99 2.69
C THR A 174 -19.14 11.23 1.27
N GLY A 175 -19.34 10.17 0.49
CA GLY A 175 -19.81 10.23 -0.90
C GLY A 175 -18.72 10.58 -1.93
N VAL A 176 -17.51 10.93 -1.50
CA VAL A 176 -16.42 11.35 -2.41
C VAL A 176 -15.99 10.25 -3.38
N THR A 177 -16.15 8.98 -3.01
CA THR A 177 -15.73 7.84 -3.81
C THR A 177 -16.77 7.41 -4.86
N LYS A 178 -18.03 7.88 -4.77
CA LYS A 178 -19.12 7.49 -5.69
C LYS A 178 -18.80 7.79 -7.16
N LEU A 179 -17.99 8.81 -7.42
CA LEU A 179 -17.56 9.22 -8.76
C LEU A 179 -16.63 8.20 -9.46
N PHE A 180 -16.01 7.29 -8.69
CA PHE A 180 -14.98 6.38 -9.18
C PHE A 180 -15.35 4.90 -8.99
N ARG A 181 -16.53 4.63 -8.45
CA ARG A 181 -17.05 3.26 -8.28
C ARG A 181 -17.96 2.86 -9.44
N PRO A 182 -17.95 1.58 -9.86
CA PRO A 182 -19.05 0.99 -10.58
C PRO A 182 -20.32 1.19 -9.74
N ALA A 183 -21.41 1.62 -10.39
CA ALA A 183 -22.69 1.80 -9.73
C ALA A 183 -23.09 0.51 -9.01
N ALA A 184 -23.40 0.61 -7.72
CA ALA A 184 -23.96 -0.49 -6.95
C ALA A 184 -25.46 -0.61 -7.25
N LYS A 185 -26.07 -1.78 -7.00
CA LYS A 185 -27.54 -1.95 -7.10
C LYS A 185 -28.28 -0.90 -6.26
N GLU A 186 -27.75 -0.59 -5.08
CA GLU A 186 -28.27 0.44 -4.16
C GLU A 186 -28.26 1.86 -4.77
N ASP A 187 -27.40 2.16 -5.75
CA ASP A 187 -27.41 3.45 -6.45
C ASP A 187 -28.56 3.52 -7.49
N TYR A 188 -29.06 2.37 -7.97
CA TYR A 188 -30.21 2.28 -8.87
C TYR A 188 -31.53 2.27 -8.10
N ASP A 189 -31.56 1.67 -6.91
CA ASP A 189 -32.78 1.55 -6.08
C ASP A 189 -33.21 2.89 -5.44
N ASN A 190 -32.38 3.94 -5.55
CA ASN A 190 -32.65 5.29 -5.06
C ASN A 190 -33.01 6.32 -6.17
N LEU A 191 -33.30 5.84 -7.39
CA LEU A 191 -33.81 6.64 -8.52
C LEU A 191 -35.34 6.47 -8.66
#